data_AF-A0A1D9D0L8-F1
#
_entry.id   AF-A0A1D9D0L8-F1
#
_cell.length_a   1.000
_cell.length_b   1.000
_cell.length_c   1.000
_cell.angle_alpha   90.00
_cell.angle_beta   90.00
_cell.angle_gamma   90.00
#
_symmetry.space_group_name_H-M   'P 1'
#
loop_
_entity.id
_entity.type
_entity.pdbx_description
1 polymer ?
#
loop_
_entity_poly.entity_id
_entity_poly.type
_entity_poly.pdbx_seq_one_letter_code
_entity_poly.pdbx_strand_id
1 'polypeptide(L)'
;MTVYARSLSTGETYSVEVPNSAPQYKIRLPAPDTYILFSWTKEKLGSQAGDPKGLYRKVGALYSHCSATVLDVSCDDHSPEPVKLKPGQVIRDFQISDYYYDKDEVPLP
;
A
#
# COMPACT_ATOMS: atom_id res chain seq x y z
N MET A 1 -10.48 -1.98 -2.09
CA MET A 1 -9.18 -2.48 -1.56
C MET A 1 -9.11 -2.23 -0.06
N THR A 2 -8.10 -2.74 0.63
CA THR A 2 -7.79 -2.35 2.01
C THR A 2 -6.42 -1.69 2.03
N VAL A 3 -6.32 -0.54 2.68
CA VAL A 3 -5.07 0.19 2.89
C VAL A 3 -4.58 -0.10 4.30
N TYR A 4 -3.28 -0.33 4.43
CA TYR A 4 -2.61 -0.68 5.67
C TYR A 4 -1.46 0.29 5.96
N ALA A 5 -1.22 0.50 7.25
CA ALA A 5 -0.06 1.20 7.77
C ALA A 5 0.51 0.40 8.92
N ARG A 6 1.75 -0.09 8.78
CA ARG A 6 2.45 -0.81 9.84
C ARG A 6 3.44 0.13 10.53
N SER A 7 3.27 0.31 11.84
CA SER A 7 4.22 1.06 12.66
C SER A 7 5.57 0.34 12.68
N LEU A 8 6.64 1.07 12.42
CA LEU A 8 8.00 0.55 12.57
C LEU A 8 8.46 0.52 14.02
N SER A 9 7.83 1.30 14.91
CA SER A 9 8.21 1.32 16.32
C SER A 9 7.52 0.22 17.13
N THR A 10 6.24 -0.08 16.84
CA THR A 10 5.45 -1.07 17.61
C THR A 10 5.15 -2.35 16.84
N GLY A 11 5.27 -2.35 15.51
CA GLY A 11 4.81 -3.44 14.65
C GLY A 11 3.28 -3.51 14.49
N GLU A 12 2.52 -2.63 15.16
CA GLU A 12 1.07 -2.60 15.06
C GLU A 12 0.64 -2.19 13.64
N THR A 13 -0.40 -2.84 13.11
CA THR A 13 -0.92 -2.60 11.77
C THR A 13 -2.31 -1.96 11.86
N TYR A 14 -2.43 -0.75 11.33
CA TYR A 14 -3.69 -0.03 11.19
C TYR A 14 -4.21 -0.22 9.77
N SER A 15 -5.53 -0.25 9.60
CA SER A 15 -6.13 -0.43 8.28
C SER A 15 -7.39 0.39 8.08
N VAL A 16 -7.66 0.73 6.82
CA VAL A 16 -8.93 1.28 6.39
C VAL A 16 -9.42 0.53 5.16
N GLU A 17 -10.68 0.12 5.19
CA GLU A 17 -11.35 -0.41 4.02
C GLU A 17 -11.71 0.71 3.05
N VAL A 18 -11.28 0.58 1.81
CA VAL A 18 -11.61 1.50 0.72
C VAL A 18 -12.73 0.87 -0.11
N PRO A 19 -13.93 1.48 -0.16
CA PRO A 19 -15.05 0.99 -0.96
C PRO A 19 -14.68 0.88 -2.45
N ASN A 20 -15.38 0.01 -3.16
CA ASN A 20 -15.20 -0.11 -4.62
C ASN A 20 -15.49 1.23 -5.29
N SER A 21 -14.66 1.60 -6.26
CA SER A 21 -14.75 2.87 -7.02
C SER A 21 -14.62 4.15 -6.19
N ALA A 22 -14.23 4.07 -4.91
CA ALA A 22 -13.96 5.26 -4.12
C ALA A 22 -12.76 6.02 -4.70
N PRO A 23 -12.89 7.33 -5.01
CA PRO A 23 -11.81 8.09 -5.64
C PRO A 23 -10.69 8.45 -4.65
N GLN A 24 -10.98 8.39 -3.35
CA GLN A 24 -10.07 8.81 -2.28
C GLN A 24 -10.30 7.95 -1.02
N TYR A 25 -9.30 7.91 -0.15
CA TYR A 25 -9.38 7.27 1.16
C TYR A 25 -8.74 8.18 2.22
N LYS A 26 -9.06 7.93 3.49
CA LYS A 26 -8.46 8.61 4.63
C LYS A 26 -8.19 7.61 5.74
N ILE A 27 -6.95 7.58 6.22
CA ILE A 27 -6.53 6.82 7.40
C ILE A 27 -6.08 7.80 8.49
N ARG A 28 -6.41 7.52 9.75
CA ARG A 28 -5.89 8.26 10.91
C ARG A 28 -4.91 7.35 11.62
N LEU A 29 -3.70 7.85 11.86
CA LEU A 29 -2.62 7.10 12.46
C LEU A 29 -2.12 7.81 13.71
N PRO A 30 -1.71 7.07 14.75
CA PRO A 30 -0.98 7.65 15.87
C PRO A 30 0.29 8.36 15.40
N ALA A 31 0.63 9.46 16.08
CA ALA A 31 1.84 10.22 15.82
C ALA A 31 2.39 10.78 17.15
N PRO A 32 3.72 10.93 17.31
CA PRO A 32 4.75 10.74 16.28
C PRO A 32 5.08 9.26 16.06
N ASP A 33 5.27 8.84 14.81
CA ASP A 33 5.74 7.50 14.46
C ASP A 33 6.21 7.43 12.98
N THR A 34 6.77 6.30 12.58
CA THR A 34 7.16 5.99 11.19
C THR A 34 6.43 4.75 10.70
N TYR A 35 5.88 4.80 9.49
CA TYR A 35 5.02 3.74 8.96
C TYR A 35 5.50 3.21 7.62
N ILE A 36 5.29 1.92 7.40
CA ILE A 36 5.25 1.32 6.06
C ILE A 36 3.80 1.29 5.58
N LEU A 37 3.55 1.79 4.38
CA LEU A 37 2.22 1.88 3.79
C LEU A 37 2.08 0.91 2.62
N PHE A 38 1.04 0.08 2.66
CA PHE A 38 0.76 -0.92 1.64
C PHE A 38 -0.74 -1.14 1.50
N SER A 39 -1.17 -1.81 0.44
CA SER A 39 -2.58 -2.10 0.18
C SER A 39 -2.76 -3.48 -0.43
N TRP A 40 -3.94 -4.06 -0.25
CA TRP A 40 -4.32 -5.34 -0.86
C TRP A 40 -5.72 -5.26 -1.46
N THR A 41 -5.94 -5.93 -2.60
CA THR A 41 -7.29 -6.11 -3.14
C THR A 41 -8.15 -6.96 -2.19
N LYS A 42 -9.45 -6.63 -2.10
CA LYS A 42 -10.36 -7.28 -1.13
C LYS A 42 -10.62 -8.75 -1.48
N GLU A 43 -10.66 -9.10 -2.76
CA GLU A 43 -11.00 -10.44 -3.25
C GLU A 43 -10.22 -10.83 -4.52
N LYS A 44 -10.31 -12.12 -4.84
CA LYS A 44 -9.88 -12.72 -6.11
C LYS A 44 -10.66 -12.04 -7.24
N LEU A 45 -9.96 -11.41 -8.18
CA LEU A 45 -10.60 -10.68 -9.28
C LEU A 45 -11.15 -11.68 -10.33
N GLY A 46 -12.23 -12.38 -9.98
CA GLY A 46 -12.99 -13.25 -10.88
C GLY A 46 -12.52 -14.71 -11.00
N SER A 47 -13.41 -15.51 -11.59
CA SER A 47 -13.18 -16.90 -12.02
C SER A 47 -13.36 -16.98 -13.53
N GLN A 48 -12.51 -16.31 -14.31
CA GLN A 48 -12.59 -16.45 -15.77
C GLN A 48 -11.91 -17.75 -16.20
N ALA A 49 -12.61 -18.51 -17.05
CA ALA A 49 -12.14 -19.72 -17.71
C ALA A 49 -10.93 -19.51 -18.67
N GLY A 50 -10.27 -18.35 -18.58
CA GLY A 50 -9.14 -17.92 -19.41
C GLY A 50 -7.91 -17.42 -18.62
N ASP A 51 -7.84 -17.62 -17.29
CA ASP A 51 -6.63 -17.34 -16.50
C ASP A 51 -5.91 -18.65 -16.08
N PRO A 52 -5.13 -19.27 -16.98
CA PRO A 52 -4.40 -20.50 -16.68
C PRO A 52 -3.24 -20.32 -15.70
N LYS A 53 -2.86 -19.07 -15.36
CA LYS A 53 -1.69 -18.76 -14.52
C LYS A 53 -2.03 -18.20 -13.13
N GLY A 54 -3.30 -17.88 -12.86
CA GLY A 54 -3.74 -17.37 -11.57
C GLY A 54 -3.32 -15.92 -11.32
N LEU A 55 -3.25 -15.10 -12.37
CA LEU A 55 -2.95 -13.67 -12.30
C LEU A 55 -4.01 -12.87 -11.53
N TYR A 56 -5.21 -13.44 -11.30
CA TYR A 56 -6.27 -12.82 -10.50
C TYR A 56 -6.23 -13.16 -8.99
N ARG A 57 -5.05 -13.37 -8.41
CA ARG A 57 -4.86 -13.51 -6.95
C ARG A 57 -5.07 -12.16 -6.24
N LYS A 58 -5.18 -12.16 -4.90
CA LYS A 58 -5.06 -10.91 -4.13
C LYS A 58 -3.77 -10.22 -4.56
N VAL A 59 -3.89 -8.99 -5.06
CA VAL A 59 -2.74 -8.21 -5.51
C VAL A 59 -2.42 -7.20 -4.42
N GLY A 60 -1.16 -7.19 -4.01
CA GLY A 60 -0.61 -6.23 -3.08
C GLY A 60 -0.02 -5.04 -3.82
N ALA A 61 0.02 -3.89 -3.15
CA ALA A 61 0.84 -2.77 -3.58
C ALA A 61 1.52 -2.13 -2.38
N LEU A 62 2.70 -1.56 -2.61
CA LEU A 62 3.57 -1.00 -1.58
C LEU A 62 3.98 0.42 -1.97
N TYR A 63 3.95 1.34 -1.01
CA TYR A 63 4.65 2.61 -1.15
C TYR A 63 6.15 2.36 -1.01
N SER A 64 6.85 2.39 -2.14
CA SER A 64 8.27 2.01 -2.25
C SER A 64 9.13 3.16 -2.78
N HIS A 65 10.44 2.97 -2.72
CA HIS A 65 11.43 3.89 -3.30
C HIS A 65 11.29 4.08 -4.83
N CYS A 66 10.58 3.19 -5.53
CA CYS A 66 10.24 3.30 -6.96
C CYS A 66 8.87 3.95 -7.23
N SER A 67 8.14 4.43 -6.20
CA SER A 67 6.89 5.16 -6.45
C SER A 67 7.16 6.41 -7.31
N ALA A 68 6.40 6.67 -8.38
CA ALA A 68 6.62 7.88 -9.18
C ALA A 68 6.30 9.19 -8.43
N THR A 69 5.75 9.10 -7.21
CA THR A 69 5.66 10.25 -6.31
C THR A 69 7.02 10.64 -5.71
N VAL A 70 7.99 9.73 -5.68
CA VAL A 70 9.41 9.97 -5.37
C VAL A 70 10.15 10.21 -6.69
N LEU A 71 10.08 11.45 -7.17
CA LEU A 71 10.40 11.89 -8.54
C LEU A 71 11.86 11.70 -9.03
N ASP A 72 12.74 10.97 -8.31
CA ASP A 72 14.19 10.98 -8.60
C ASP A 72 14.93 9.65 -8.32
N VAL A 73 14.23 8.51 -8.34
CA VAL A 73 14.86 7.21 -8.08
C VAL A 73 14.76 6.33 -9.32
N SER A 74 15.86 5.68 -9.71
CA SER A 74 15.76 4.58 -10.67
C SER A 74 14.85 3.52 -10.04
N CYS A 75 13.90 3.01 -10.81
CA CYS A 75 12.95 2.00 -10.36
C CYS A 75 13.59 0.62 -10.12
N ASP A 76 14.86 0.58 -9.77
CA ASP A 76 15.62 -0.61 -9.42
C ASP A 76 15.41 -0.99 -7.94
N ASP A 77 14.96 -0.05 -7.10
CA ASP A 77 14.68 -0.28 -5.68
C ASP A 77 13.17 -0.27 -5.39
N HIS A 78 12.65 -1.47 -5.13
CA HIS A 78 11.26 -1.71 -4.77
C HIS A 78 11.05 -1.90 -3.26
N SER A 79 12.06 -1.62 -2.44
CA SER A 79 11.93 -1.75 -0.99
C SER A 79 10.97 -0.70 -0.39
N PRO A 80 10.35 -1.00 0.78
CA PRO A 80 9.40 -0.08 1.42
C PRO A 80 10.00 1.29 1.76
N GLU A 81 9.34 2.37 1.34
CA GLU A 81 9.73 3.73 1.72
C GLU A 81 9.03 4.13 3.04
N PRO A 82 9.78 4.37 4.14
CA PRO A 82 9.19 4.72 5.42
C PRO A 82 8.62 6.15 5.45
N VAL A 83 7.35 6.28 5.86
CA VAL A 83 6.70 7.58 6.00
C VAL A 83 6.68 8.02 7.46
N LYS A 84 7.42 9.09 7.77
CA LYS A 84 7.46 9.68 9.11
C LYS A 84 6.31 10.68 9.31
N LEU A 85 5.53 10.48 10.39
CA LEU A 85 4.43 11.35 10.78
C LEU A 85 4.73 12.16 12.04
N LYS A 86 4.37 13.44 12.00
CA LYS A 86 4.37 14.35 13.16
C LYS A 86 2.95 14.52 13.73
N PRO A 87 2.79 14.84 15.03
CA PRO A 87 1.47 15.12 15.60
C PRO A 87 0.71 16.18 14.80
N GLY A 88 -0.54 15.89 14.47
CA GLY A 88 -1.41 16.79 13.69
C GLY A 88 -1.08 16.93 12.20
N GLN A 89 -0.06 16.24 11.69
CA GLN A 89 0.31 16.30 10.28
C GLN A 89 -0.81 15.71 9.40
N VAL A 90 -1.08 16.38 8.29
CA VAL A 90 -1.97 15.89 7.23
C VAL A 90 -1.17 15.80 5.94
N ILE A 91 -1.06 14.59 5.41
CA ILE A 91 -0.50 14.34 4.07
C ILE A 91 -1.69 14.21 3.12
N ARG A 92 -1.64 14.93 1.99
CA ARG A 92 -2.67 14.92 0.94
C ARG A 92 -2.11 14.34 -0.35
N ASP A 93 -3.01 13.96 -1.25
CA ASP A 93 -2.68 13.48 -2.60
C ASP A 93 -1.66 12.32 -2.60
N PHE A 94 -1.78 11.46 -1.59
CA PHE A 94 -0.85 10.36 -1.34
C PHE A 94 -1.30 9.07 -2.02
N GLN A 95 -0.49 8.58 -2.97
CA GLN A 95 -0.76 7.36 -3.71
C GLN A 95 0.16 6.23 -3.21
N ILE A 96 -0.43 5.19 -2.62
CA ILE A 96 0.31 4.01 -2.13
C ILE A 96 0.73 3.10 -3.29
N SER A 97 -0.11 2.99 -4.32
CA SER A 97 0.16 2.15 -5.48
C SER A 97 0.35 2.99 -6.72
N ASP A 98 1.54 2.94 -7.29
CA ASP A 98 1.77 3.31 -8.69
C ASP A 98 2.16 2.09 -9.55
N TYR A 99 2.38 0.93 -8.91
CA TYR A 99 2.67 -0.34 -9.56
C TYR A 99 2.11 -1.52 -8.73
N TYR A 100 1.85 -2.65 -9.39
CA TYR A 100 1.42 -3.90 -8.75
C TYR A 100 2.62 -4.80 -8.52
N TYR A 101 2.75 -5.33 -7.31
CA TYR A 101 3.92 -6.10 -6.88
C TYR A 101 3.59 -7.60 -6.77
N ASP A 102 4.61 -8.46 -6.89
CA ASP A 102 4.43 -9.88 -6.57
C ASP A 102 4.08 -10.02 -5.08
N LYS A 103 3.32 -11.06 -4.72
CA LYS A 103 2.80 -11.29 -3.37
C LYS A 103 3.90 -11.36 -2.30
N ASP A 104 5.14 -11.70 -2.70
CA ASP A 104 6.29 -11.87 -1.81
C ASP A 104 7.04 -10.55 -1.55
N GLU A 105 6.71 -9.47 -2.28
CA GLU A 105 7.34 -8.15 -2.17
C GLU A 105 6.49 -7.16 -1.34
N VAL A 106 5.26 -7.54 -1.00
CA VAL A 106 4.33 -6.72 -0.22
C VAL A 106 4.13 -7.34 1.16
N PRO A 107 4.24 -6.55 2.25
CA PRO A 107 3.91 -7.05 3.58
C PRO A 107 2.53 -7.70 3.61
N LEU A 108 2.45 -8.93 4.12
CA LEU A 108 1.17 -9.58 4.37
C LEU A 108 0.39 -8.83 5.46
N PRO A 109 -0.96 -8.82 5.39
CA PRO A 109 -1.81 -8.19 6.39
C PRO A 109 -1.42 -8.56 7.83
#